data_AF-A0A1I6ZAG5-F1
#
_entry.id   AF-A0A1I6ZAG5-F1
#
_cell.length_a   1.000
_cell.length_b   1.000
_cell.length_c   1.000
_cell.angle_alpha   90.00
_cell.angle_beta   90.00
_cell.angle_gamma   90.00
#
_symmetry.space_group_name_H-M   'P 1'
#
loop_
_entity.id
_entity.type
_entity.pdbx_description
1 polymer ?
#
loop_
_entity_poly.entity_id
_entity_poly.type
_entity_poly.pdbx_seq_one_letter_code
_entity_poly.pdbx_strand_id
1 'polypeptide(L)'
;MKWCQKTKIDWHYIAPGKPTQNAFIESFNGSFRDECLNETLFSSLADARSEIKKWKEDYNRNRPHSSLANLTPNEFADKMTLQKQAA
;
A
#
# COMPACT_ATOMS: atom_id res chain seq x y z
N MET A 1 17.78 -0.67 13.66
CA MET A 1 17.71 0.79 13.92
C MET A 1 18.68 1.66 13.12
N LYS A 2 19.87 1.17 12.69
CA LYS A 2 20.82 1.99 11.91
C LYS A 2 20.22 2.62 10.64
N TRP A 3 19.38 1.90 9.89
CA TRP A 3 18.76 2.44 8.67
C TRP A 3 17.79 3.58 8.97
N CYS A 4 16.83 3.40 9.89
CA CYS A 4 15.88 4.41 10.33
C CYS A 4 16.56 5.71 10.80
N GLN A 5 17.63 5.58 11.59
CA GLN A 5 18.43 6.72 12.05
C GLN A 5 19.10 7.46 10.88
N LYS A 6 19.65 6.71 9.91
CA LYS A 6 20.27 7.29 8.72
C LYS A 6 19.25 8.01 7.83
N THR A 7 18.04 7.47 7.70
CA THR A 7 16.98 8.03 6.86
C THR A 7 16.12 9.06 7.58
N LYS A 8 16.34 9.28 8.89
CA LYS A 8 15.52 10.14 9.76
C LYS A 8 14.04 9.76 9.72
N ILE A 9 13.77 8.45 9.65
CA ILE A 9 12.42 7.89 9.72
C ILE A 9 12.24 7.31 11.11
N ASP A 10 11.24 7.81 11.85
CA ASP A 10 10.93 7.32 13.17
C ASP A 10 10.27 5.93 13.11
N TRP A 11 10.58 5.10 14.10
CA TRP A 11 10.00 3.76 14.24
C TRP A 11 8.91 3.78 15.31
N HIS A 12 7.73 3.28 14.98
CA HIS A 12 6.60 3.22 15.90
C HIS A 12 6.02 1.81 15.95
N TYR A 13 5.84 1.29 17.17
CA TYR A 13 5.04 0.09 17.40
C TYR A 13 3.56 0.47 17.52
N ILE A 14 2.67 -0.45 17.13
CA ILE A 14 1.27 -0.35 17.50
C ILE A 14 1.13 -0.51 19.01
N ALA A 15 0.17 0.20 19.59
CA ALA A 15 -0.16 0.09 21.00
C ALA A 15 -0.85 -1.25 21.29
N PRO A 16 -0.52 -1.91 22.42
CA PRO A 16 -1.23 -3.11 22.84
C PRO A 16 -2.75 -2.86 22.92
N GLY A 17 -3.54 -3.78 22.37
CA GLY A 17 -5.00 -3.67 22.36
C GLY A 17 -5.57 -2.62 21.41
N LYS A 18 -4.78 -2.08 20.48
CA LYS A 18 -5.24 -1.11 19.46
C LYS A 18 -5.07 -1.65 18.03
N PRO A 19 -5.84 -2.69 17.63
CA PRO A 19 -5.73 -3.30 16.30
C PRO A 19 -6.01 -2.31 15.16
N THR A 20 -6.83 -1.29 15.41
CA THR A 20 -7.17 -0.27 14.41
C THR A 20 -5.97 0.55 13.92
N GLN A 21 -4.87 0.61 14.66
CA GLN A 21 -3.63 1.26 14.21
C GLN A 21 -2.96 0.53 13.04
N ASN A 22 -3.30 -0.74 12.83
CA ASN A 22 -2.79 -1.57 11.73
C ASN A 22 -3.83 -1.80 10.61
N ALA A 23 -5.05 -1.27 10.75
CA ALA A 23 -6.17 -1.62 9.89
C ALA A 23 -5.92 -1.34 8.39
N PHE A 24 -5.19 -0.27 8.06
CA PHE A 24 -4.92 0.09 6.66
C PHE A 24 -4.02 -0.94 5.98
N ILE A 25 -2.93 -1.36 6.62
CA ILE A 25 -2.02 -2.34 6.03
C ILE A 25 -2.62 -3.74 6.05
N GLU A 26 -3.48 -4.06 7.03
CA GLU A 26 -4.25 -5.30 7.05
C GLU A 26 -5.24 -5.37 5.88
N SER A 27 -5.97 -4.29 5.61
CA SER A 27 -6.87 -4.20 4.46
C SER A 27 -6.11 -4.36 3.15
N PHE A 28 -4.96 -3.68 2.98
CA PHE A 28 -4.12 -3.84 1.80
C PHE A 28 -3.63 -5.29 1.63
N ASN A 29 -3.10 -5.90 2.69
CA ASN A 29 -2.58 -7.27 2.65
C ASN A 29 -3.68 -8.30 2.39
N GLY A 30 -4.90 -8.06 2.88
CA GLY A 30 -6.08 -8.86 2.58
C GLY A 30 -6.38 -8.86 1.08
N SER A 31 -6.58 -7.67 0.49
CA SER A 31 -6.80 -7.54 -0.96
C SER A 31 -5.66 -8.15 -1.78
N PHE A 32 -4.40 -7.90 -1.41
CA PHE A 32 -3.27 -8.47 -2.15
C PHE A 32 -3.26 -10.01 -2.11
N ARG A 33 -3.57 -10.59 -0.96
CA ARG A 33 -3.64 -12.04 -0.81
C ARG A 33 -4.78 -12.62 -1.63
N ASP A 34 -5.98 -12.07 -1.46
CA ASP A 34 -7.20 -12.63 -2.03
C ASP A 34 -7.30 -12.41 -3.54
N GLU A 35 -6.72 -11.33 -4.07
CA GLU A 35 -6.88 -10.96 -5.48
C GLU A 35 -5.65 -11.28 -6.34
N CYS A 36 -4.47 -11.48 -5.74
CA CYS A 36 -3.24 -11.77 -6.48
C CYS A 36 -2.63 -13.11 -6.08
N LEU A 37 -2.28 -13.27 -4.80
CA LEU A 37 -1.48 -14.42 -4.37
C LEU A 37 -2.26 -15.74 -4.38
N ASN A 38 -3.55 -15.70 -4.02
CA ASN A 38 -4.39 -16.90 -3.98
C ASN A 38 -4.92 -17.28 -5.38
N GLU A 39 -5.13 -16.30 -6.26
CA GLU A 39 -5.70 -16.49 -7.60
C GLU A 39 -4.67 -16.91 -8.65
N THR A 40 -3.37 -16.78 -8.34
CA THR A 40 -2.30 -16.98 -9.32
C THR A 40 -1.35 -18.08 -8.89
N LEU A 41 -1.22 -19.11 -9.72
CA LEU A 41 -0.11 -20.07 -9.60
C LEU A 41 1.13 -19.49 -10.30
N PHE A 42 2.22 -19.32 -9.57
CA PHE A 42 3.47 -18.81 -10.13
C PHE A 42 4.38 -19.94 -10.59
N SER A 43 4.76 -19.93 -11.87
CA SER A 43 5.69 -20.90 -12.45
C SER A 43 7.16 -20.60 -12.13
N SER A 44 7.49 -19.35 -11.80
CA SER A 44 8.84 -18.93 -11.43
C SER A 44 8.84 -17.65 -10.59
N LEU A 45 9.99 -17.31 -10.02
CA LEU A 45 10.16 -16.03 -9.31
C LEU A 45 10.04 -14.83 -10.26
N ALA A 46 10.42 -14.97 -11.53
CA ALA A 46 10.28 -13.90 -12.52
C ALA A 46 8.80 -13.63 -12.81
N ASP A 47 8.00 -14.70 -12.94
CA ASP A 47 6.56 -14.61 -13.17
C ASP A 47 5.86 -13.98 -11.96
N ALA A 48 6.20 -14.43 -10.74
CA ALA A 48 5.68 -13.82 -9.52
C ALA A 48 5.97 -12.31 -9.45
N ARG A 49 7.19 -11.88 -9.78
CA ARG A 49 7.55 -10.46 -9.82
C ARG A 49 6.74 -9.69 -10.86
N SER A 50 6.50 -10.28 -12.03
CA SER A 50 5.68 -9.68 -13.10
C SER A 50 4.23 -9.48 -12.62
N GLU A 51 3.58 -10.54 -12.13
CA GLU A 51 2.18 -10.48 -11.72
C GLU A 51 1.96 -9.58 -10.51
N ILE A 52 2.83 -9.64 -9.50
CA ILE A 52 2.77 -8.74 -8.35
C ILE A 52 2.94 -7.27 -8.79
N LYS A 53 3.85 -7.01 -9.76
CA LYS A 53 4.01 -5.65 -10.30
C LYS A 53 2.75 -5.18 -11.01
N LYS A 54 2.13 -6.03 -11.83
CA LYS A 54 0.87 -5.69 -12.54
C LYS A 54 -0.23 -5.38 -11.54
N TRP A 55 -0.46 -6.25 -10.56
CA TRP A 55 -1.47 -6.03 -9.52
C TRP A 55 -1.22 -4.73 -8.74
N LYS A 56 0.04 -4.46 -8.35
CA LYS A 56 0.41 -3.23 -7.64
C LYS A 56 0.18 -1.98 -8.50
N GLU A 57 0.47 -2.01 -9.80
CA GLU A 57 0.20 -0.86 -10.68
C GLU A 57 -1.31 -0.64 -10.84
N ASP A 58 -2.10 -1.71 -10.99
CA ASP A 58 -3.56 -1.63 -11.08
C ASP A 58 -4.19 -1.06 -9.79
N TYR A 59 -3.80 -1.61 -8.64
CA TYR A 59 -4.25 -1.14 -7.33
C TYR A 59 -3.99 0.37 -7.14
N ASN A 60 -2.81 0.85 -7.52
CA ASN A 60 -2.43 2.25 -7.29
C ASN A 60 -2.98 3.23 -8.33
N ARG A 61 -3.25 2.78 -9.56
CA ARG A 61 -3.62 3.68 -10.68
C ARG A 61 -5.07 3.60 -11.11
N ASN A 62 -5.73 2.47 -10.88
CA ASN A 62 -7.04 2.18 -11.47
C ASN A 62 -8.11 1.86 -10.42
N ARG A 63 -7.73 1.42 -9.22
CA ARG A 63 -8.69 1.04 -8.18
C ARG A 63 -9.14 2.25 -7.35
N PRO A 64 -10.42 2.66 -7.41
CA PRO A 64 -10.95 3.69 -6.52
C PRO A 64 -11.16 3.12 -5.11
N HIS A 65 -10.85 3.92 -4.09
CA HIS A 65 -11.06 3.56 -2.69
C HIS A 65 -12.06 4.52 -2.03
N SER A 66 -13.12 3.98 -1.43
CA SER A 66 -14.14 4.77 -0.74
C SER A 66 -13.57 5.61 0.41
N SER A 67 -12.55 5.09 1.12
CA SER A 67 -11.80 5.82 2.15
C SER A 67 -11.01 7.01 1.61
N LEU A 68 -10.75 7.06 0.31
CA LEU A 68 -10.06 8.14 -0.39
C LEU A 68 -11.02 8.99 -1.23
N ALA A 69 -12.31 9.05 -0.85
CA ALA A 69 -13.36 9.73 -1.61
C ALA A 69 -13.50 9.22 -3.05
N ASN A 70 -13.33 7.91 -3.24
CA ASN A 70 -13.33 7.21 -4.53
C ASN A 70 -12.21 7.62 -5.49
N LEU A 71 -11.13 8.23 -4.97
CA LEU A 71 -9.89 8.39 -5.71
C LEU A 71 -9.05 7.12 -5.66
N THR A 72 -8.22 6.95 -6.67
CA THR A 72 -7.12 5.97 -6.65
C THR A 72 -6.02 6.43 -5.68
N PRO A 73 -5.17 5.50 -5.19
CA PRO A 73 -4.07 5.88 -4.31
C PRO A 73 -3.13 6.93 -4.92
N ASN A 74 -2.85 6.84 -6.23
CA ASN A 74 -2.02 7.83 -6.91
C ASN A 74 -2.69 9.20 -7.00
N GLU A 75 -3.96 9.27 -7.42
CA GLU A 75 -4.69 10.55 -7.48
C GLU A 75 -4.77 11.22 -6.11
N PHE A 76 -4.98 10.42 -5.05
CA PHE A 76 -4.96 10.93 -3.69
C PHE A 76 -3.58 11.48 -3.30
N ALA A 77 -2.50 10.77 -3.63
CA ALA A 77 -1.13 11.21 -3.36
C ALA A 77 -0.76 12.49 -4.12
N ASP A 78 -1.17 12.61 -5.38
CA ASP A 78 -0.95 13.81 -6.19
C ASP A 78 -1.69 15.01 -5.58
N LYS A 79 -2.96 14.82 -5.19
CA LYS A 79 -3.76 15.84 -4.49
C LYS A 79 -3.11 16.28 -3.18
N MET A 80 -2.63 15.33 -2.36
CA MET A 80 -1.94 15.63 -1.10
C MET A 80 -0.65 16.41 -1.33
N THR A 81 0.09 16.10 -2.41
CA THR A 81 1.34 16.79 -2.75
C THR A 81 1.07 18.24 -3.14
N LEU A 82 0.06 18.49 -3.98
CA LEU A 82 -0.34 19.84 -4.37
C LEU A 82 -0.80 20.68 -3.17
N GLN A 83 -1.57 20.09 -2.25
CA GLN A 83 -1.99 20.78 -1.02
C GLN A 83 -0.82 21.16 -0.13
N LYS A 84 0.20 20.30 0.00
CA LYS A 84 1.41 20.60 0.77
C LYS A 84 2.27 21.69 0.13
N GLN A 85 2.26 21.82 -1.20
CA GLN A 85 3.00 22.88 -1.90
C GLN A 85 2.31 24.24 -1.82
N ALA A 86 1.00 24.26 -1.59
CA ALA A 86 0.19 25.48 -1.47
C ALA A 86 0.10 26.02 -0.03
N ALA A 87 0.65 25.30 0.95
CA ALA A 87 0.68 25.67 2.38
C ALA A 87 2.07 26.13 2.80
#